data_AF-A0A7S1YNU6-F1
#
_entry.id   AF-A0A7S1YNU6-F1
#
_cell.length_a   1.000
_cell.length_b   1.000
_cell.length_c   1.000
_cell.angle_alpha   90.00
_cell.angle_beta   90.00
_cell.angle_gamma   90.00
#
_symmetry.space_group_name_H-M   'P 1'
#
loop_
_entity.id
_entity.type
_entity.pdbx_description
1 polymer ?
#
loop_
_entity_poly.entity_id
_entity_poly.type
_entity_poly.pdbx_seq_one_letter_code
_entity_poly.pdbx_strand_id
1 'polypeptide(L)'
;HCERSHVAYAHIAPILTYIAEQIGTTPSNLRIYDPYYCAGTVVQHLNKLGFENVYNQPEDFYQVIQDGCVPQHDVLLTNPPYSGDHFERLLKFCSENNKPALLLIPDHLSKKKYAQDYRDRYFFLTPAERYFYWTPEGLRPNEGNDGDDQKKSKKEKKSNQHKNLMLGTRNSPFASHWFICTNPLFPNKKVISLIQSEEIKLLDGCNVFDRHEDIVQSNSFRKRKETQQNESKPECADQQQQQEEEEEGQRKRRKKKKKRVQKEKCAPVNGGTDAVDGSNPFF
;
A
#
# COMPACT_ATOMS: atom_id res chain seq x y z
N HIS A 1 6.49 6.42 -8.48
CA HIS A 1 7.53 5.46 -8.10
C HIS A 1 7.49 5.19 -6.61
N CYS A 2 7.57 3.91 -6.25
CA CYS A 2 7.18 3.42 -4.95
C CYS A 2 8.33 2.63 -4.30
N GLU A 3 8.94 3.22 -3.28
CA GLU A 3 10.02 2.61 -2.51
C GLU A 3 9.47 1.57 -1.50
N ARG A 4 9.03 0.42 -2.04
CA ARG A 4 9.10 -0.95 -1.49
C ARG A 4 9.01 -2.04 -2.57
N SER A 5 9.18 -1.67 -3.86
CA SER A 5 9.03 -2.60 -4.99
C SER A 5 10.10 -3.70 -5.06
N HIS A 6 11.33 -3.48 -4.55
CA HIS A 6 12.38 -4.50 -4.59
C HIS A 6 12.07 -5.73 -3.73
N VAL A 7 11.45 -5.54 -2.55
CA VAL A 7 11.04 -6.65 -1.66
C VAL A 7 10.02 -7.54 -2.35
N ALA A 8 9.09 -6.96 -3.12
CA ALA A 8 8.11 -7.73 -3.86
C ALA A 8 8.76 -8.68 -4.87
N TYR A 9 9.82 -8.23 -5.57
CA TYR A 9 10.56 -9.07 -6.49
C TYR A 9 11.41 -10.14 -5.77
N ALA A 10 11.98 -9.81 -4.60
CA ALA A 10 12.70 -10.79 -3.79
C ALA A 10 11.81 -11.98 -3.40
N HIS A 11 10.54 -11.75 -3.06
CA HIS A 11 9.59 -12.82 -2.71
C HIS A 11 9.32 -13.82 -3.84
N ILE A 12 9.48 -13.41 -5.10
CA ILE A 12 9.28 -14.29 -6.27
C ILE A 12 10.58 -14.76 -6.91
N ALA A 13 11.73 -14.26 -6.45
CA ALA A 13 13.03 -14.66 -6.97
C ALA A 13 13.27 -16.18 -6.93
N PRO A 14 12.93 -16.92 -5.84
CA PRO A 14 13.09 -18.38 -5.82
C PRO A 14 12.29 -19.09 -6.92
N ILE A 15 11.10 -18.57 -7.26
CA ILE A 15 10.25 -19.14 -8.31
C ILE A 15 10.82 -18.81 -9.70
N LEU A 16 11.33 -17.60 -9.91
CA LEU A 16 12.03 -17.25 -11.16
C LEU A 16 13.29 -18.08 -11.38
N THR A 17 14.08 -18.31 -10.32
CA THR A 17 15.25 -19.20 -10.38
C THR A 17 14.84 -20.61 -10.78
N TYR A 18 13.78 -21.15 -10.17
CA TYR A 18 13.24 -22.44 -10.55
C TYR A 18 12.77 -22.49 -12.02
N ILE A 19 12.10 -21.43 -12.51
CA ILE A 19 11.71 -21.33 -13.93
C ILE A 19 12.96 -21.39 -14.82
N ALA A 20 14.03 -20.65 -14.48
CA ALA A 20 15.28 -20.65 -15.23
C ALA A 20 15.90 -22.07 -15.30
N GLU A 21 15.95 -22.76 -14.17
CA GLU A 21 16.46 -24.14 -14.10
C GLU A 21 15.64 -25.10 -14.98
N GLN A 22 14.31 -25.00 -14.94
CA GLN A 22 13.43 -25.89 -15.71
C GLN A 22 13.51 -25.66 -17.23
N ILE A 23 13.90 -24.47 -17.69
CA ILE A 23 14.18 -24.20 -19.12
C ILE A 23 15.66 -24.40 -19.50
N GLY A 24 16.51 -24.83 -18.56
CA GLY A 24 17.92 -25.09 -18.80
C GLY A 24 18.76 -23.82 -18.98
N THR A 25 18.40 -22.72 -18.31
CA THR A 25 19.16 -21.46 -18.33
C THR A 25 19.57 -21.03 -16.91
N THR A 26 20.35 -19.95 -16.81
CA THR A 26 20.73 -19.33 -15.53
C THR A 26 19.79 -18.17 -15.21
N PRO A 27 19.65 -17.76 -13.93
CA PRO A 27 18.92 -16.54 -13.57
C PRO A 27 19.35 -15.30 -14.38
N SER A 28 20.64 -15.14 -14.62
CA SER A 28 21.19 -14.02 -15.40
C SER A 28 20.73 -14.02 -16.86
N ASN A 29 20.49 -15.19 -17.44
CA ASN A 29 20.09 -15.36 -18.84
C ASN A 29 18.57 -15.51 -19.03
N LEU A 30 17.80 -15.70 -17.96
CA LEU A 30 16.34 -15.79 -18.01
C LEU A 30 15.75 -14.50 -18.59
N ARG A 31 15.06 -14.58 -19.73
CA ARG A 31 14.45 -13.40 -20.37
C ARG A 31 13.13 -13.05 -19.68
N ILE A 32 13.15 -11.96 -18.92
CA ILE A 32 12.00 -11.43 -18.21
C ILE A 32 11.41 -10.26 -18.99
N TYR A 33 10.12 -10.31 -19.31
CA TYR A 33 9.40 -9.22 -19.96
C TYR A 33 8.46 -8.51 -18.99
N ASP A 34 8.67 -7.21 -18.80
CA ASP A 34 7.72 -6.30 -18.14
C ASP A 34 7.16 -5.30 -19.17
N PRO A 35 5.90 -5.48 -19.63
CA PRO A 35 5.30 -4.61 -20.65
C PRO A 35 5.00 -3.19 -20.18
N TYR A 36 4.95 -2.94 -18.87
CA TYR A 36 4.56 -1.63 -18.35
C TYR A 36 5.80 -0.86 -17.89
N TYR A 37 6.22 0.10 -18.71
CA TYR A 37 7.40 0.90 -18.41
C TYR A 37 7.22 1.80 -17.20
N CYS A 38 8.11 1.67 -16.23
CA CYS A 38 8.15 2.53 -15.05
C CYS A 38 9.61 2.96 -14.81
N ALA A 39 10.12 3.83 -15.69
CA ALA A 39 11.46 4.43 -15.60
C ALA A 39 12.60 3.40 -15.40
N GLY A 40 12.43 2.16 -15.90
CA GLY A 40 13.41 1.08 -15.76
C GLY A 40 13.69 0.59 -14.33
N THR A 41 12.89 0.98 -13.33
CA THR A 41 13.16 0.59 -11.93
C THR A 41 13.11 -0.93 -11.71
N VAL A 42 12.24 -1.63 -12.46
CA VAL A 42 12.13 -3.10 -12.41
C VAL A 42 13.45 -3.77 -12.81
N VAL A 43 14.12 -3.26 -13.85
CA VAL A 43 15.42 -3.75 -14.32
C VAL A 43 16.46 -3.65 -13.20
N GLN A 44 16.54 -2.48 -12.55
CA GLN A 44 17.49 -2.28 -11.45
C GLN A 44 17.24 -3.23 -10.27
N HIS A 45 15.98 -3.48 -9.92
CA HIS A 45 15.65 -4.38 -8.82
C HIS A 45 15.92 -5.85 -9.14
N LEU A 46 15.58 -6.29 -10.35
CA LEU A 46 15.80 -7.67 -10.80
C LEU A 46 17.29 -7.96 -11.03
N ASN A 47 18.05 -7.01 -11.57
CA ASN A 47 19.51 -7.14 -11.72
C ASN A 47 20.20 -7.36 -10.37
N LYS A 48 19.78 -6.64 -9.32
CA LYS A 48 20.30 -6.83 -7.94
C LYS A 48 20.00 -8.23 -7.38
N LEU A 49 19.02 -8.94 -7.93
CA LEU A 49 18.65 -10.30 -7.57
C LEU A 49 19.29 -11.35 -8.50
N GLY A 50 20.14 -10.93 -9.45
CA GLY A 50 20.85 -11.81 -10.38
C GLY A 50 20.10 -12.08 -11.70
N PHE A 51 19.01 -11.38 -11.98
CA PHE A 51 18.29 -11.47 -13.25
C PHE A 51 18.67 -10.29 -14.14
N GLU A 52 19.61 -10.49 -15.05
CA GLU A 52 20.22 -9.40 -15.85
C GLU A 52 19.47 -9.17 -17.18
N ASN A 53 18.77 -10.18 -17.68
CA ASN A 53 18.08 -10.14 -18.97
C ASN A 53 16.62 -9.71 -18.83
N VAL A 54 16.41 -8.43 -18.47
CA VAL A 54 15.09 -7.84 -18.25
C VAL A 54 14.74 -6.84 -19.34
N TYR A 55 13.67 -7.10 -20.08
CA TYR A 55 13.12 -6.17 -21.06
C TYR A 55 12.03 -5.29 -20.44
N ASN A 56 12.31 -3.99 -20.30
CA ASN A 56 11.35 -2.96 -19.89
C ASN A 56 11.67 -1.65 -20.62
N GLN A 57 11.03 -1.42 -21.76
CA GLN A 57 11.26 -0.26 -22.64
C GLN A 57 10.07 0.70 -22.62
N PRO A 58 10.28 2.01 -22.85
CA PRO A 58 9.22 3.03 -22.88
C PRO A 58 8.35 2.93 -24.14
N GLU A 59 7.72 1.78 -24.33
CA GLU A 59 6.86 1.45 -25.47
C GLU A 59 5.39 1.36 -25.02
N ASP A 60 4.47 1.54 -25.96
CA ASP A 60 3.06 1.23 -25.72
C ASP A 60 2.85 -0.28 -25.86
N PHE A 61 2.62 -0.95 -24.73
CA PHE A 61 2.38 -2.39 -24.66
C PHE A 61 1.35 -2.89 -25.67
N TYR A 62 0.27 -2.14 -25.88
CA TYR A 62 -0.82 -2.59 -26.74
C TYR A 62 -0.48 -2.42 -28.21
N GLN A 63 0.25 -1.36 -28.54
CA GLN A 63 0.79 -1.18 -29.88
C GLN A 63 1.79 -2.30 -30.20
N VAL A 64 2.66 -2.64 -29.25
CA VAL A 64 3.61 -3.76 -29.38
C VAL A 64 2.91 -5.10 -29.65
N ILE A 65 1.78 -5.37 -28.98
CA ILE A 65 0.95 -6.55 -29.28
C ILE A 65 0.35 -6.47 -30.68
N GLN A 66 -0.24 -5.32 -31.04
CA GLN A 66 -0.92 -5.13 -32.32
C GLN A 66 0.03 -5.28 -33.50
N ASP A 67 1.27 -4.80 -33.36
CA ASP A 67 2.30 -4.84 -34.39
C ASP A 67 3.01 -6.21 -34.48
N GLY A 68 2.71 -7.13 -33.55
CA GLY A 68 3.39 -8.42 -33.47
C GLY A 68 4.87 -8.28 -33.05
N CYS A 69 5.23 -7.18 -32.40
CA CYS A 69 6.59 -6.84 -31.98
C CYS A 69 6.89 -7.24 -30.53
N VAL A 70 6.09 -8.12 -29.93
CA VAL A 70 6.30 -8.61 -28.56
C VAL A 70 7.73 -9.17 -28.44
N PRO A 71 8.56 -8.65 -27.52
CA PRO A 71 9.94 -9.11 -27.36
C PRO A 71 9.98 -10.60 -27.04
N GLN A 72 11.00 -11.30 -27.54
CA GLN A 72 11.19 -12.70 -27.19
C GLN A 72 11.52 -12.84 -25.70
N HIS A 73 10.72 -13.62 -24.97
CA HIS A 73 10.88 -13.80 -23.53
C HIS A 73 10.51 -15.21 -23.06
N ASP A 74 10.94 -15.53 -21.84
CA ASP A 74 10.71 -16.81 -21.18
C ASP A 74 9.59 -16.71 -20.15
N VAL A 75 9.51 -15.56 -19.46
CA VAL A 75 8.51 -15.29 -18.42
C VAL A 75 8.05 -13.84 -18.49
N LEU A 76 6.75 -13.62 -18.31
CA LEU A 76 6.18 -12.29 -18.12
C LEU A 76 6.15 -11.97 -16.63
N LEU A 77 6.66 -10.80 -16.25
CA LEU A 77 6.65 -10.33 -14.87
C LEU A 77 6.25 -8.86 -14.86
N THR A 78 5.19 -8.51 -14.12
CA THR A 78 4.76 -7.11 -14.09
C THR A 78 3.98 -6.73 -12.84
N ASN A 79 4.07 -5.44 -12.51
CA ASN A 79 3.19 -4.74 -11.59
C ASN A 79 2.35 -3.74 -12.42
N PRO A 80 1.20 -4.18 -12.96
CA PRO A 80 0.51 -3.44 -14.01
C PRO A 80 -0.23 -2.20 -13.47
N PRO A 81 -0.58 -1.23 -14.33
CA PRO A 81 -1.52 -0.19 -13.96
C PRO A 81 -2.89 -0.80 -13.61
N TYR A 82 -3.55 -0.24 -12.61
CA TYR A 82 -4.82 -0.75 -12.06
C TYR A 82 -6.06 -0.03 -12.58
N SER A 83 -5.87 1.03 -13.38
CA SER A 83 -6.93 1.84 -13.98
C SER A 83 -7.43 1.28 -15.30
N GLY A 84 -8.63 1.70 -15.72
CA GLY A 84 -9.17 1.36 -17.05
C GLY A 84 -9.37 -0.14 -17.28
N ASP A 85 -9.13 -0.56 -18.53
CA ASP A 85 -9.22 -1.94 -19.01
C ASP A 85 -7.86 -2.67 -19.01
N HIS A 86 -6.80 -2.03 -18.48
CA HIS A 86 -5.44 -2.54 -18.60
C HIS A 86 -5.26 -3.95 -18.03
N PHE A 87 -5.88 -4.21 -16.88
CA PHE A 87 -5.77 -5.50 -16.21
C PHE A 87 -6.48 -6.61 -16.98
N GLU A 88 -7.65 -6.35 -17.55
CA GLU A 88 -8.38 -7.31 -18.38
C GLU A 88 -7.59 -7.67 -19.65
N ARG A 89 -7.07 -6.65 -20.34
CA ARG A 89 -6.23 -6.84 -21.53
C ARG A 89 -4.94 -7.60 -21.22
N LEU A 90 -4.33 -7.35 -20.06
CA LEU A 90 -3.16 -8.10 -19.60
C LEU A 90 -3.49 -9.58 -19.35
N LEU A 91 -4.60 -9.89 -18.68
CA LEU A 91 -5.02 -11.28 -18.45
C LEU A 91 -5.28 -11.99 -19.77
N LYS A 92 -5.96 -11.33 -20.72
CA LYS A 92 -6.13 -11.85 -22.09
C LYS A 92 -4.78 -12.13 -22.75
N PHE A 93 -3.86 -11.18 -22.72
CA PHE A 93 -2.51 -11.37 -23.27
C PHE A 93 -1.79 -12.56 -22.63
N CYS A 94 -1.78 -12.66 -21.30
CA CYS A 94 -1.16 -13.79 -20.59
C CYS A 94 -1.81 -15.13 -20.98
N SER A 95 -3.11 -15.11 -21.26
CA SER A 95 -3.86 -16.29 -21.64
C SER A 95 -3.47 -16.85 -23.02
N GLU A 96 -3.12 -15.96 -23.94
CA GLU A 96 -2.79 -16.23 -25.35
C GLU A 96 -1.28 -16.41 -25.58
N ASN A 97 -0.44 -15.75 -24.77
CA ASN A 97 1.02 -15.76 -24.89
C ASN A 97 1.66 -17.12 -24.54
N ASN A 98 0.96 -18.00 -23.82
CA ASN A 98 1.42 -19.36 -23.47
C ASN A 98 2.82 -19.38 -22.80
N LYS A 99 3.10 -18.41 -21.94
CA LYS A 99 4.32 -18.31 -21.13
C LYS A 99 3.96 -18.22 -19.65
N PRO A 100 4.86 -18.65 -18.74
CA PRO A 100 4.75 -18.34 -17.33
C PRO A 100 4.54 -16.83 -17.10
N ALA A 101 3.70 -16.49 -16.13
CA ALA A 101 3.34 -15.11 -15.81
C ALA A 101 3.29 -14.90 -14.29
N LEU A 102 3.96 -13.84 -13.81
CA LEU A 102 3.97 -13.40 -12.43
C LEU A 102 3.43 -11.97 -12.37
N LEU A 103 2.23 -11.79 -11.83
CA LEU A 103 1.53 -10.51 -11.81
C LEU A 103 1.35 -10.03 -10.37
N LEU A 104 1.81 -8.82 -10.04
CA LEU A 104 1.59 -8.23 -8.72
C LEU A 104 0.25 -7.48 -8.70
N ILE A 105 -0.78 -8.09 -8.12
CA ILE A 105 -2.16 -7.61 -8.22
C ILE A 105 -2.75 -7.27 -6.84
N PRO A 106 -3.42 -6.11 -6.69
CA PRO A 106 -4.22 -5.77 -5.53
C PRO A 106 -5.46 -6.65 -5.34
N ASP A 107 -5.79 -6.97 -4.08
CA ASP A 107 -6.94 -7.79 -3.68
C ASP A 107 -8.31 -7.25 -4.13
N HIS A 108 -8.44 -5.94 -4.39
CA HIS A 108 -9.71 -5.40 -4.90
C HIS A 108 -9.91 -5.68 -6.40
N LEU A 109 -8.83 -5.78 -7.18
CA LEU A 109 -8.90 -6.09 -8.61
C LEU A 109 -9.21 -7.56 -8.84
N SER A 110 -8.69 -8.44 -7.98
CA SER A 110 -8.94 -9.87 -8.08
C SER A 110 -10.42 -10.24 -7.92
N LYS A 111 -11.22 -9.39 -7.26
CA LYS A 111 -12.65 -9.60 -7.01
C LYS A 111 -13.55 -9.27 -8.21
N LYS A 112 -13.03 -8.55 -9.20
CA LYS A 112 -13.81 -8.17 -10.39
C LYS A 112 -14.18 -9.39 -11.23
N LYS A 113 -15.34 -9.35 -11.89
CA LYS A 113 -15.90 -10.48 -12.65
C LYS A 113 -14.93 -11.05 -13.68
N TYR A 114 -14.35 -10.19 -14.52
CA TYR A 114 -13.41 -10.63 -15.55
C TYR A 114 -12.16 -11.31 -14.99
N ALA A 115 -11.74 -11.00 -13.75
CA ALA A 115 -10.60 -11.67 -13.14
C ALA A 115 -10.96 -13.10 -12.70
N GLN A 116 -12.23 -13.38 -12.39
CA GLN A 116 -12.71 -14.69 -11.95
C GLN A 116 -12.50 -15.74 -13.05
N ASP A 117 -12.71 -15.38 -14.30
CA ASP A 117 -12.55 -16.26 -15.47
C ASP A 117 -11.12 -16.77 -15.65
N TYR A 118 -10.13 -16.07 -15.07
CA TYR A 118 -8.72 -16.43 -15.18
C TYR A 118 -8.13 -17.01 -13.88
N ARG A 119 -8.86 -16.99 -12.75
CA ARG A 119 -8.30 -17.34 -11.43
C ARG A 119 -7.68 -18.73 -11.39
N ASP A 120 -8.36 -19.72 -11.95
CA ASP A 120 -7.94 -21.13 -11.90
C ASP A 120 -6.64 -21.40 -12.67
N ARG A 121 -6.16 -20.42 -13.46
CA ARG A 121 -4.86 -20.50 -14.14
C ARG A 121 -3.69 -20.14 -13.23
N TYR A 122 -3.93 -19.50 -12.10
CA TYR A 122 -2.90 -18.97 -11.22
C TYR A 122 -2.97 -19.65 -9.84
N PHE A 123 -1.81 -19.81 -9.23
CA PHE A 123 -1.70 -19.91 -7.78
C PHE A 123 -1.22 -18.57 -7.23
N PHE A 124 -1.24 -18.43 -5.90
CA PHE A 124 -1.06 -17.13 -5.28
C PHE A 124 0.06 -17.15 -4.25
N LEU A 125 0.94 -16.15 -4.29
CA LEU A 125 1.92 -15.91 -3.24
C LEU A 125 1.56 -14.65 -2.47
N THR A 126 1.49 -14.77 -1.14
CA THR A 126 1.15 -13.66 -0.25
C THR A 126 2.33 -13.34 0.67
N PRO A 127 2.76 -12.09 0.76
CA PRO A 127 3.81 -11.70 1.70
C PRO A 127 3.30 -11.66 3.14
N ALA A 128 4.20 -11.81 4.13
CA ALA A 128 3.85 -11.62 5.54
C ALA A 128 3.41 -10.19 5.87
N GLU A 129 4.02 -9.21 5.20
CA GLU A 129 3.66 -7.80 5.31
C GLU A 129 3.15 -7.25 3.98
N ARG A 130 2.23 -6.28 4.05
CA ARG A 130 1.70 -5.62 2.87
C ARG A 130 2.82 -4.85 2.15
N TYR A 131 2.80 -4.88 0.83
CA TYR A 131 3.61 -3.96 0.04
C TYR A 131 3.11 -2.53 0.20
N PHE A 132 4.04 -1.57 0.22
CA PHE A 132 3.71 -0.16 0.43
C PHE A 132 4.06 0.69 -0.79
N TYR A 133 2.99 1.20 -1.41
CA TYR A 133 2.88 2.30 -2.37
C TYR A 133 3.54 3.62 -1.96
N TRP A 134 4.43 4.22 -2.75
CA TRP A 134 4.73 5.66 -2.62
C TRP A 134 4.32 6.38 -3.90
N THR A 135 3.63 7.49 -3.73
CA THR A 135 3.28 8.40 -4.82
C THR A 135 4.10 9.67 -4.62
N PRO A 136 4.97 10.03 -5.57
CA PRO A 136 5.71 11.29 -5.54
C PRO A 136 4.76 12.48 -5.39
N GLU A 137 5.25 13.54 -4.78
CA GLU A 137 4.50 14.76 -4.56
C GLU A 137 4.08 15.39 -5.91
N GLY A 138 2.83 15.87 -6.02
CA GLY A 138 2.29 16.47 -7.25
C GLY A 138 1.59 15.54 -8.27
N LEU A 139 1.69 14.21 -8.12
CA LEU A 139 1.05 13.24 -9.04
C LEU A 139 -0.33 12.75 -8.57
N ARG A 140 -0.86 13.27 -7.46
CA ARG A 140 -2.26 13.01 -7.09
C ARG A 140 -3.15 14.05 -7.77
N PRO A 141 -4.27 13.65 -8.39
CA PRO A 141 -5.29 14.62 -8.76
C PRO A 141 -5.71 15.36 -7.48
N ASN A 142 -5.67 16.70 -7.53
CA ASN A 142 -6.23 17.55 -6.50
C ASN A 142 -7.75 17.34 -6.50
N GLU A 143 -8.23 16.33 -5.77
CA GLU A 143 -9.64 16.25 -5.40
C GLU A 143 -9.92 17.38 -4.39
N GLY A 144 -10.24 18.57 -4.90
CA GLY A 144 -10.74 19.67 -4.08
C GLY A 144 -10.27 21.07 -4.44
N ASN A 145 -10.31 21.44 -5.73
CA ASN A 145 -10.29 22.86 -6.10
C ASN A 145 -11.61 23.33 -6.70
N ASP A 146 -12.72 22.75 -6.24
CA ASP A 146 -14.03 23.39 -6.32
C ASP A 146 -14.32 23.98 -4.93
N GLY A 147 -14.46 25.30 -4.91
CA GLY A 147 -14.29 26.15 -3.74
C GLY A 147 -15.19 25.82 -2.54
N ASP A 148 -14.57 25.75 -1.36
CA ASP A 148 -15.21 26.21 -0.12
C ASP A 148 -14.14 26.37 0.98
N ASP A 149 -13.78 27.62 1.26
CA ASP A 149 -12.58 28.01 2.03
C ASP A 149 -12.70 27.86 3.56
N GLN A 150 -13.67 27.11 4.08
CA GLN A 150 -13.95 27.08 5.54
C GLN A 150 -13.79 25.74 6.26
N LYS A 151 -13.24 24.69 5.63
CA LYS A 151 -13.05 23.36 6.27
C LYS A 151 -11.60 22.87 6.41
N LYS A 152 -10.60 23.77 6.40
CA LYS A 152 -9.17 23.38 6.47
C LYS A 152 -8.65 22.90 7.84
N SER A 153 -9.32 23.12 8.97
CA SER A 153 -8.65 22.99 10.29
C SER A 153 -8.65 21.60 10.97
N LYS A 154 -9.26 20.55 10.42
CA LYS A 154 -9.29 19.21 11.08
C LYS A 154 -8.69 18.04 10.29
N LYS A 155 -8.49 18.15 8.97
CA LYS A 155 -7.99 17.03 8.13
C LYS A 155 -6.46 17.01 7.99
N GLU A 156 -5.79 18.16 8.13
CA GLU A 156 -4.33 18.27 7.98
C GLU A 156 -3.55 17.57 9.10
N LYS A 157 -4.05 17.58 10.33
CA LYS A 157 -3.31 17.06 11.50
C LYS A 157 -3.16 15.53 11.55
N LYS A 158 -3.90 14.75 10.75
CA LYS A 158 -3.73 13.29 10.64
C LYS A 158 -2.85 12.85 9.46
N SER A 159 -2.43 13.77 8.59
CA SER A 159 -1.75 13.42 7.31
C SER A 159 -0.22 13.37 7.37
N ASN A 160 0.40 13.86 8.45
CA ASN A 160 1.87 13.91 8.54
C ASN A 160 2.53 12.57 8.88
N GLN A 161 1.77 11.54 9.26
CA GLN A 161 2.32 10.20 9.59
C GLN A 161 2.66 9.36 8.34
N HIS A 162 2.30 9.83 7.15
CA HIS A 162 2.44 9.11 5.88
C HIS A 162 3.11 9.96 4.80
N LYS A 163 3.88 10.97 5.18
CA LYS A 163 4.68 11.78 4.26
C LYS A 163 6.15 11.52 4.53
N ASN A 164 6.89 11.12 3.51
CA ASN A 164 8.34 11.10 3.53
C ASN A 164 8.81 12.19 2.56
N LEU A 165 9.63 13.13 3.04
CA LEU A 165 10.13 14.26 2.25
C LEU A 165 10.84 13.84 0.95
N MET A 166 11.42 12.63 0.89
CA MET A 166 12.11 12.11 -0.29
C MET A 166 11.21 11.27 -1.22
N LEU A 167 10.09 10.73 -0.72
CA LEU A 167 9.28 9.73 -1.45
C LEU A 167 7.84 10.18 -1.69
N GLY A 168 7.43 11.31 -1.14
CA GLY A 168 6.06 11.81 -1.18
C GLY A 168 5.15 11.09 -0.17
N THR A 169 3.90 10.82 -0.58
CA THR A 169 2.88 10.30 0.35
C THR A 169 2.73 8.79 0.22
N ARG A 170 2.85 8.08 1.35
CA ARG A 170 2.61 6.63 1.46
C ARG A 170 1.15 6.34 1.13
N ASN A 171 0.95 5.55 0.08
CA ASN A 171 -0.32 4.97 -0.29
C ASN A 171 -0.27 3.49 0.06
N SER A 172 -1.15 3.02 0.94
CA SER A 172 -1.29 1.58 1.15
C SER A 172 -2.75 1.18 1.02
N PRO A 173 -3.41 1.50 -0.10
CA PRO A 173 -4.86 1.35 -0.11
C PRO A 173 -5.27 -0.12 -0.07
N PHE A 174 -4.48 -1.06 -0.62
CA PHE A 174 -4.92 -2.45 -0.78
C PHE A 174 -3.80 -3.48 -0.50
N ALA A 175 -4.16 -4.60 0.13
CA ALA A 175 -3.30 -5.79 0.14
C ALA A 175 -3.05 -6.21 -1.32
N SER A 176 -1.82 -6.60 -1.64
CA SER A 176 -1.45 -7.07 -2.98
C SER A 176 -0.75 -8.41 -2.87
N HIS A 177 -1.00 -9.27 -3.84
CA HIS A 177 -0.53 -10.65 -3.88
C HIS A 177 0.02 -10.93 -5.28
N TRP A 178 0.94 -11.88 -5.38
CA TRP A 178 1.44 -12.35 -6.66
C TRP A 178 0.49 -13.41 -7.21
N PHE A 179 0.02 -13.20 -8.44
CA PHE A 179 -0.71 -14.16 -9.25
C PHE A 179 0.31 -14.85 -10.13
N ILE A 180 0.50 -16.15 -9.94
CA ILE A 180 1.58 -16.89 -10.57
C ILE A 180 1.00 -18.03 -11.41
N CYS A 181 1.29 -18.02 -12.70
CA CYS A 181 1.00 -19.11 -13.61
C CYS A 181 2.32 -19.64 -14.14
N THR A 182 2.55 -20.95 -14.01
CA THR A 182 3.76 -21.60 -14.54
C THR A 182 3.48 -22.51 -15.73
N ASN A 183 2.21 -22.66 -16.08
CA ASN A 183 1.81 -23.32 -17.32
C ASN A 183 2.26 -22.48 -18.55
N PRO A 184 2.59 -23.14 -19.67
CA PRO A 184 2.59 -24.59 -19.89
C PRO A 184 3.87 -25.30 -19.44
N LEU A 185 4.87 -24.55 -18.92
CA LEU A 185 6.19 -25.10 -18.60
C LEU A 185 6.11 -26.22 -17.56
N PHE A 186 5.34 -26.01 -16.49
CA PHE A 186 4.95 -27.07 -15.54
C PHE A 186 3.67 -26.69 -14.78
N PRO A 187 2.92 -27.69 -14.27
CA PRO A 187 1.69 -27.44 -13.52
C PRO A 187 1.94 -26.62 -12.26
N ASN A 188 1.08 -25.64 -11.98
CA ASN A 188 1.11 -24.81 -10.76
C ASN A 188 1.25 -25.65 -9.48
N LYS A 189 0.52 -26.77 -9.41
CA LYS A 189 0.54 -27.70 -8.26
C LYS A 189 1.94 -28.25 -7.97
N LYS A 190 2.77 -28.46 -9.00
CA LYS A 190 4.15 -28.91 -8.83
C LYS A 190 4.93 -27.89 -7.99
N VAL A 191 4.83 -26.60 -8.31
CA VAL A 191 5.53 -25.54 -7.59
C VAL A 191 5.04 -25.43 -6.16
N ILE A 192 3.72 -25.49 -5.94
CA ILE A 192 3.14 -25.46 -4.60
C ILE A 192 3.71 -26.62 -3.76
N SER A 193 3.75 -27.84 -4.30
CA SER A 193 4.31 -28.99 -3.61
C SER A 193 5.80 -28.81 -3.29
N LEU A 194 6.59 -28.28 -4.22
CA LEU A 194 8.03 -28.01 -4.01
C LEU A 194 8.27 -26.94 -2.95
N ILE A 195 7.39 -25.95 -2.85
CA ILE A 195 7.46 -24.93 -1.80
C ILE A 195 7.09 -25.54 -0.44
N GLN A 196 6.08 -26.41 -0.40
CA GLN A 196 5.64 -27.09 0.82
C GLN A 196 6.65 -28.14 1.32
N SER A 197 7.41 -28.77 0.41
CA SER A 197 8.50 -29.69 0.76
C SER A 197 9.83 -28.98 1.06
N GLU A 198 9.86 -27.64 1.04
CA GLU A 198 11.06 -26.80 1.21
C GLU A 198 12.16 -26.99 0.15
N GLU A 199 11.83 -27.59 -0.99
CA GLU A 199 12.72 -27.65 -2.16
C GLU A 199 12.86 -26.28 -2.84
N ILE A 200 11.78 -25.50 -2.88
CA ILE A 200 11.81 -24.07 -3.22
C ILE A 200 11.63 -23.27 -1.94
N LYS A 201 12.73 -22.72 -1.41
CA LYS A 201 12.72 -21.91 -0.19
C LYS A 201 12.27 -20.48 -0.48
N LEU A 202 11.07 -20.14 -0.02
CA LEU A 202 10.59 -18.76 -0.05
C LEU A 202 11.21 -17.93 1.08
N LEU A 203 11.16 -16.61 0.93
CA LEU A 203 11.51 -15.69 2.03
C LEU A 203 10.53 -15.84 3.19
N ASP A 204 11.04 -15.67 4.40
CA ASP A 204 10.29 -15.85 5.64
C ASP A 204 8.93 -15.13 5.63
N GLY A 205 7.90 -15.89 5.97
CA GLY A 205 6.53 -15.40 6.08
C GLY A 205 5.79 -15.24 4.75
N CYS A 206 6.41 -15.56 3.61
CA CYS A 206 5.67 -15.78 2.37
C CYS A 206 4.88 -17.08 2.46
N ASN A 207 3.65 -17.06 1.96
CA ASN A 207 2.77 -18.23 1.89
C ASN A 207 2.25 -18.40 0.47
N VAL A 208 1.99 -19.65 0.07
CA VAL A 208 1.35 -19.97 -1.20
C VAL A 208 -0.01 -20.61 -1.03
N PHE A 209 -0.93 -20.30 -1.95
CA PHE A 209 -2.29 -20.81 -1.97
C PHE A 209 -2.64 -21.26 -3.38
N ASP A 210 -3.28 -22.43 -3.51
CA ASP A 210 -3.78 -22.94 -4.78
C ASP A 210 -4.99 -22.13 -5.26
N ARG A 211 -5.88 -21.74 -4.32
CA ARG A 211 -7.11 -21.01 -4.62
C ARG A 211 -7.10 -19.61 -4.03
N HIS A 212 -7.73 -18.69 -4.73
CA HIS A 212 -7.79 -17.28 -4.31
C HIS A 212 -8.60 -17.11 -3.01
N GLU A 213 -9.63 -17.94 -2.81
CA GLU A 213 -10.53 -17.90 -1.66
C GLU A 213 -9.77 -18.16 -0.35
N ASP A 214 -8.71 -18.96 -0.42
CA ASP A 214 -7.89 -19.35 0.74
C ASP A 214 -7.02 -18.17 1.22
N ILE A 215 -6.68 -17.22 0.33
CA ILE A 215 -6.01 -15.95 0.70
C ILE A 215 -6.93 -15.08 1.56
N VAL A 216 -8.21 -14.99 1.20
CA VAL A 216 -9.17 -14.12 1.88
C VAL A 216 -9.40 -14.61 3.30
N GLN A 217 -9.43 -15.93 3.49
CA GLN A 217 -9.55 -16.56 4.80
C GLN A 217 -8.27 -16.41 5.64
N SER A 218 -7.10 -16.45 5.01
CA SER A 218 -5.81 -16.37 5.71
C SER A 218 -5.36 -14.94 6.05
N ASN A 219 -6.05 -13.91 5.53
CA ASN A 219 -5.74 -12.47 5.66
C ASN A 219 -5.69 -11.97 7.13
N SER A 220 -4.63 -12.37 7.80
CA SER A 220 -4.26 -12.18 9.18
C SER A 220 -3.21 -11.07 9.36
N PHE A 221 -2.99 -10.24 8.33
CA PHE A 221 -2.22 -8.98 8.43
C PHE A 221 -2.63 -8.15 9.67
N ARG A 222 -3.82 -8.40 10.23
CA ARG A 222 -4.41 -7.72 11.39
C ARG A 222 -3.96 -8.19 12.79
N LYS A 223 -3.31 -9.34 13.00
CA LYS A 223 -3.17 -9.89 14.38
C LYS A 223 -1.78 -9.94 15.01
N ARG A 224 -0.69 -9.58 14.31
CA ARG A 224 0.68 -9.69 14.87
C ARG A 224 1.18 -8.44 15.62
N LYS A 225 0.32 -7.76 16.40
CA LYS A 225 0.72 -6.58 17.20
C LYS A 225 0.67 -6.75 18.72
N GLU A 226 0.28 -7.90 19.26
CA GLU A 226 0.05 -8.02 20.72
C GLU A 226 0.97 -9.00 21.48
N THR A 227 2.08 -9.48 20.91
CA THR A 227 2.91 -10.48 21.63
C THR A 227 4.41 -10.17 21.71
N GLN A 228 4.87 -9.00 21.25
CA GLN A 228 6.30 -8.63 21.35
C GLN A 228 6.53 -7.24 21.99
N GLN A 229 5.70 -6.87 22.97
CA GLN A 229 5.98 -5.69 23.82
C GLN A 229 6.16 -6.01 25.31
N ASN A 230 6.14 -7.28 25.73
CA ASN A 230 6.24 -7.63 27.15
C ASN A 230 7.58 -8.21 27.62
N GLU A 231 8.58 -8.37 26.76
CA GLU A 231 9.89 -8.84 27.23
C GLU A 231 11.01 -8.02 26.59
N SER A 232 11.31 -6.89 27.23
CA SER A 232 12.65 -6.27 27.40
C SER A 232 12.54 -4.74 27.49
N LYS A 233 12.44 -4.23 28.72
CA LYS A 233 13.05 -2.95 29.07
C LYS A 233 13.43 -2.97 30.56
N PRO A 234 14.72 -2.85 30.90
CA PRO A 234 15.12 -2.45 32.24
C PRO A 234 14.88 -0.94 32.41
N GLU A 235 14.34 -0.60 33.58
CA GLU A 235 14.45 0.66 34.32
C GLU A 235 14.49 2.00 33.57
N CYS A 236 13.41 2.78 33.71
CA CYS A 236 13.50 4.23 33.90
C CYS A 236 12.24 4.72 34.62
N ALA A 237 12.23 4.56 35.95
CA ALA A 237 11.10 4.89 36.82
C ALA A 237 10.91 6.41 37.05
N ASP A 238 11.81 7.26 36.56
CA ASP A 238 11.79 8.70 36.85
C ASP A 238 10.91 9.56 35.91
N GLN A 239 10.44 9.00 34.79
CA GLN A 239 9.66 9.78 33.81
C GLN A 239 8.14 9.75 34.02
N GLN A 240 7.62 8.79 34.81
CA GLN A 240 6.18 8.69 35.09
C GLN A 240 5.71 9.66 36.18
N GLN A 241 6.52 9.96 37.20
CA GLN A 241 6.16 10.94 38.23
C GLN A 241 6.08 12.37 37.69
N GLN A 242 6.94 12.75 36.75
CA GLN A 242 6.91 14.12 36.17
C GLN A 242 5.68 14.37 35.29
N GLN A 243 5.14 13.34 34.63
CA GLN A 243 3.93 13.48 33.80
C GLN A 243 2.65 13.54 34.64
N GLU A 244 2.58 12.82 35.77
CA GLU A 244 1.44 12.88 36.67
C GLU A 244 1.37 14.23 37.41
N GLU A 245 2.50 14.80 37.82
CA GLU A 245 2.55 16.13 38.44
C GLU A 245 2.17 17.26 37.47
N GLU A 246 2.56 17.17 36.19
CA GLU A 246 2.13 18.13 35.17
C GLU A 246 0.62 18.05 34.86
N GLU A 247 0.05 16.84 34.77
CA GLU A 247 -1.39 16.68 34.56
C GLU A 247 -2.22 17.19 35.75
N GLU A 248 -1.76 16.95 36.98
CA GLU A 248 -2.45 17.45 38.17
C GLU A 248 -2.38 18.98 38.28
N GLY A 249 -1.23 19.57 37.93
CA GLY A 249 -1.04 21.02 37.83
C GLY A 249 -1.97 21.68 36.80
N GLN A 250 -2.12 21.06 35.62
CA GLN A 250 -3.02 21.55 34.56
C GLN A 250 -4.50 21.41 34.96
N ARG A 251 -4.89 20.34 35.65
CA ARG A 251 -6.26 20.16 36.18
C ARG A 251 -6.61 21.21 37.23
N LYS A 252 -5.69 21.54 38.15
CA LYS A 252 -5.88 22.60 39.17
C LYS A 252 -6.04 23.98 38.52
N ARG A 253 -5.23 24.32 37.50
CA ARG A 253 -5.35 25.59 36.74
C ARG A 253 -6.68 25.73 36.00
N ARG A 254 -7.18 24.65 35.38
CA ARG A 254 -8.50 24.63 34.69
C ARG A 254 -9.66 24.84 35.66
N LYS A 255 -9.61 24.25 36.86
CA LYS A 255 -10.64 24.45 37.90
C LYS A 255 -10.66 25.89 38.43
N LYS A 256 -9.49 26.52 38.60
CA LYS A 256 -9.38 27.93 39.05
C LYS A 256 -9.93 28.92 38.00
N LYS A 257 -9.70 28.65 36.70
CA LYS A 257 -10.23 29.48 35.60
C LYS A 257 -11.75 29.39 35.47
N LYS A 258 -12.35 28.20 35.67
CA LYS A 258 -13.82 28.03 35.69
C LYS A 258 -14.49 28.77 36.85
N LYS A 259 -13.90 28.78 38.06
CA LYS A 259 -14.46 29.52 39.21
C LYS A 259 -14.43 31.04 39.03
N ARG A 260 -13.45 31.58 38.29
CA ARG A 260 -13.34 33.04 38.06
C ARG A 260 -14.40 33.56 37.08
N VAL A 261 -14.67 32.80 36.01
CA VAL A 261 -15.71 33.14 35.02
C VAL A 261 -17.13 33.05 35.60
N GLN A 262 -17.34 32.22 36.62
CA GLN A 262 -18.65 32.08 37.27
C GLN A 262 -18.94 33.21 38.28
N LYS A 263 -17.90 33.88 38.81
CA LYS A 263 -18.03 34.99 39.77
C LYS A 263 -18.32 36.33 39.09
N GLU A 264 -17.92 36.50 37.83
CA GLU A 264 -18.21 37.70 37.02
C GLU A 264 -19.65 37.74 36.46
N LYS A 265 -20.39 36.62 36.49
CA LYS A 265 -21.78 36.55 35.99
C LYS A 265 -22.85 36.84 37.05
N CYS A 266 -22.48 37.05 38.31
CA CYS A 266 -23.41 37.30 39.42
C CYS A 266 -23.10 38.61 40.17
N ALA A 267 -22.68 39.66 39.46
CA ALA A 267 -22.63 41.00 40.04
C ALA A 267 -24.03 41.66 39.93
N PRO A 268 -24.64 42.12 41.04
CA PRO A 268 -25.94 42.77 41.00
C PRO A 268 -25.85 44.15 40.34
N VAL A 269 -26.79 44.40 39.42
CA VAL A 269 -27.06 45.72 38.83
C VAL A 269 -27.73 46.57 39.91
N ASN A 270 -27.01 47.55 40.45
CA ASN A 270 -27.60 48.54 41.35
C ASN A 270 -28.54 49.47 40.57
N GLY A 271 -29.79 49.53 41.02
CA GLY A 271 -30.80 50.43 40.50
C GLY A 271 -30.48 51.89 40.83
N GLY A 272 -30.57 52.74 39.81
CA GLY A 272 -30.70 54.19 39.93
C GLY A 272 -32.13 54.57 39.60
N THR A 273 -32.83 55.09 40.59
CA THR A 273 -34.20 55.60 40.54
C THR A 273 -34.31 56.90 39.76
N ASP A 274 -35.48 57.05 39.12
CA ASP A 274 -35.98 58.21 38.40
C ASP A 274 -35.96 59.53 39.19
N ALA A 275 -35.80 60.64 38.46
CA ALA A 275 -36.48 61.90 38.77
C ALA A 275 -36.80 62.65 37.47
N VAL A 276 -38.09 62.93 37.33
CA VAL A 276 -38.82 63.60 36.25
C VAL A 276 -38.74 65.12 36.45
N ASP A 277 -38.49 65.87 35.38
CA ASP A 277 -39.22 67.09 34.98
C ASP A 277 -38.57 67.58 33.68
N GLY A 278 -39.25 67.91 32.59
CA GLY A 278 -40.56 68.53 32.43
C GLY A 278 -40.38 69.57 31.31
N SER A 279 -41.43 69.78 30.52
CA SER A 279 -41.58 70.84 29.49
C SER A 279 -40.82 70.72 28.14
N ASN A 280 -41.57 70.18 27.17
CA ASN A 280 -41.76 70.65 25.78
C ASN A 280 -42.03 72.19 25.74
N PRO A 281 -42.17 72.91 24.58
CA PRO A 281 -42.10 72.50 23.17
C PRO A 281 -41.42 73.54 22.23
N PHE A 282 -41.51 73.25 20.92
CA PHE A 282 -41.63 74.19 19.78
C PHE A 282 -40.40 74.57 18.94
N PHE A 283 -40.62 74.29 17.63
CA PHE A 283 -40.00 74.78 16.39
C PHE A 283 -38.62 74.24 15.98
#